data_AF-A0A7X2TDA5-F1
#
_entry.id   AF-A0A7X2TDA5-F1
#
_cell.length_a   1.000
_cell.length_b   1.000
_cell.length_c   1.000
_cell.angle_alpha   90.00
_cell.angle_beta   90.00
_cell.angle_gamma   90.00
#
_symmetry.space_group_name_H-M   'P 1'
#
loop_
_entity.id
_entity.type
_entity.pdbx_description
1 polymer ?
#
loop_
_entity_poly.entity_id
_entity_poly.type
_entity_poly.pdbx_seq_one_letter_code
_entity_poly.pdbx_strand_id
1 'polypeptide(L)'
;MHQEPKAWIYCRIDAPEDVQGMLKVQRKQLMDYAEQMGFQLKGSSTDLAAGNSDVLPGWEYFLKTAPLQQVEVLLVHNLSQIHRDTCQALRILEQLQKMGIAVYSPLEGKLKFGFQRIIGRMEGIQ
;
A
#
# COMPACT_ATOMS: atom_id res chain seq x y z
N MET A 1 -1.78 15.50 23.99
CA MET A 1 -1.68 14.04 23.73
C MET A 1 -1.31 13.89 22.27
N HIS A 2 -0.14 13.38 21.93
CA HIS A 2 0.15 13.01 20.54
C HIS A 2 -0.54 11.67 20.30
N GLN A 3 -1.60 11.66 19.50
CA GLN A 3 -2.24 10.41 19.08
C GLN A 3 -1.35 9.78 18.00
N GLU A 4 -1.08 8.49 18.15
CA GLU A 4 -0.34 7.70 17.16
C GLU A 4 -1.14 7.64 15.84
N PRO A 5 -0.52 7.92 14.68
CA PRO A 5 -1.21 7.86 13.41
C PRO A 5 -1.81 6.48 13.17
N LYS A 6 -3.08 6.45 12.77
CA LYS A 6 -3.81 5.19 12.59
C LYS A 6 -3.46 4.57 11.25
N ALA A 7 -2.84 3.39 11.27
CA ALA A 7 -2.34 2.70 10.09
C ALA A 7 -3.19 1.50 9.68
N TRP A 8 -3.17 1.21 8.38
CA TRP A 8 -3.74 0.01 7.77
C TRP A 8 -2.69 -0.68 6.90
N ILE A 9 -2.65 -2.01 6.92
CA ILE A 9 -1.76 -2.81 6.06
C ILE A 9 -2.51 -3.32 4.84
N TYR A 10 -1.95 -3.13 3.66
CA TYR A 10 -2.49 -3.72 2.43
C TYR A 10 -1.42 -4.52 1.67
N CYS A 11 -1.77 -5.76 1.31
CA CYS A 11 -0.93 -6.67 0.55
C CYS A 11 -1.66 -7.17 -0.71
N ARG A 12 -0.93 -7.33 -1.82
CA ARG A 12 -1.40 -7.91 -3.08
C ARG A 12 -0.43 -9.00 -3.53
N ILE A 13 -0.97 -10.14 -3.94
CA ILE A 13 -0.18 -11.33 -4.28
C ILE A 13 -0.48 -11.77 -5.70
N ASP A 14 0.57 -11.85 -6.53
CA ASP A 14 0.41 -12.13 -7.97
C ASP A 14 0.57 -13.60 -8.36
N ALA A 15 1.14 -14.47 -7.52
CA ALA A 15 1.37 -15.88 -7.87
C ALA A 15 1.10 -16.86 -6.71
N PRO A 16 0.55 -18.07 -6.99
CA PRO A 16 0.19 -19.06 -5.98
C PRO A 16 1.36 -19.89 -5.41
N GLU A 17 2.58 -19.81 -5.95
CA GLU A 17 3.61 -20.85 -5.68
C GLU A 17 4.41 -20.72 -4.38
N ASP A 18 4.26 -19.67 -3.57
CA ASP A 18 4.69 -19.67 -2.16
C ASP A 18 3.91 -18.63 -1.33
N VAL A 19 2.60 -18.57 -1.55
CA VAL A 19 1.71 -17.53 -1.00
C VAL A 19 1.82 -17.42 0.52
N GLN A 20 1.91 -18.53 1.24
CA GLN A 20 1.85 -18.50 2.69
C GLN A 20 3.16 -18.07 3.36
N GLY A 21 4.31 -18.44 2.79
CA GLY A 21 5.63 -18.09 3.34
C GLY A 21 5.96 -16.62 3.09
N MET A 22 5.88 -16.21 1.82
CA MET A 22 6.18 -14.83 1.41
C MET A 22 5.22 -13.81 2.02
N LEU A 23 3.92 -14.11 2.11
CA LEU A 23 2.98 -13.22 2.80
C LEU A 23 3.30 -13.01 4.26
N LYS A 24 3.63 -14.09 4.98
CA LYS A 24 3.91 -13.99 6.42
C LYS A 24 5.13 -13.10 6.64
N VAL A 25 6.15 -13.22 5.79
CA VAL A 25 7.33 -12.37 5.85
C VAL A 25 6.99 -10.91 5.50
N GLN A 26 6.30 -10.66 4.39
CA GLN A 26 5.92 -9.29 3.99
C GLN A 26 5.01 -8.62 5.02
N ARG A 27 4.01 -9.34 5.52
CA ARG A 27 3.10 -8.84 6.55
C ARG A 27 3.87 -8.54 7.84
N LYS A 28 4.76 -9.44 8.27
CA LYS A 28 5.60 -9.22 9.44
C LYS A 28 6.45 -7.96 9.27
N GLN A 29 7.12 -7.79 8.13
CA GLN A 29 7.89 -6.58 7.84
C GLN A 29 7.05 -5.30 7.91
N LEU A 30 5.81 -5.33 7.42
CA LEU A 30 4.90 -4.18 7.49
C LEU A 30 4.44 -3.90 8.93
N MET A 31 4.24 -4.94 9.73
CA MET A 31 3.90 -4.80 11.15
C MET A 31 5.09 -4.26 11.96
N ASP A 32 6.28 -4.82 11.76
CA ASP A 32 7.52 -4.35 12.39
C ASP A 32 7.78 -2.88 12.02
N TYR A 33 7.59 -2.51 10.75
CA TYR A 33 7.71 -1.13 10.30
C TYR A 33 6.66 -0.20 10.95
N ALA A 34 5.41 -0.66 11.11
CA ALA A 34 4.37 0.11 11.80
C ALA A 34 4.77 0.40 13.25
N GLU A 35 5.29 -0.60 13.95
CA GLU A 35 5.76 -0.48 15.34
C GLU A 35 6.94 0.49 15.44
N GLN A 36 7.95 0.35 14.57
CA GLN A 36 9.10 1.24 14.52
C GLN A 36 8.72 2.71 14.29
N MET A 37 7.68 2.95 13.50
CA MET A 37 7.20 4.30 13.18
C MET A 37 6.21 4.86 14.21
N GLY A 38 5.84 4.08 15.23
CA GLY A 38 4.83 4.47 16.23
C GLY A 38 3.43 4.61 15.63
N PHE A 39 3.10 3.76 14.65
CA PHE A 39 1.78 3.74 14.03
C PHE A 39 0.83 2.77 14.74
N GLN A 40 -0.41 3.20 14.97
CA GLN A 40 -1.43 2.37 15.56
C GLN A 40 -2.14 1.53 14.48
N LEU A 41 -1.86 0.22 14.43
CA LEU A 41 -2.49 -0.67 13.45
C LEU A 41 -3.99 -0.85 13.74
N LYS A 42 -4.84 -0.49 12.77
CA LYS A 42 -6.31 -0.62 12.83
C LYS A 42 -6.87 -1.84 12.11
N GLY A 43 -6.09 -2.40 11.20
CA GLY A 43 -6.44 -3.62 10.49
C GLY A 43 -5.56 -3.86 9.28
N SER A 44 -5.98 -4.82 8.47
CA SER A 44 -5.26 -5.21 7.27
C SER A 44 -6.20 -5.84 6.25
N SER A 45 -5.87 -5.70 4.98
CA SER A 45 -6.54 -6.42 3.89
C SER A 45 -5.53 -7.01 2.90
N THR A 46 -5.97 -8.02 2.17
CA THR A 46 -5.11 -8.71 1.20
C THR A 46 -5.91 -9.10 -0.02
N ASP A 47 -5.34 -8.91 -1.20
CA ASP A 47 -5.91 -9.31 -2.47
C ASP A 47 -5.04 -10.37 -3.17
N LEU A 48 -5.72 -11.36 -3.75
CA LEU A 48 -5.12 -12.37 -4.60
C LEU A 48 -5.33 -11.96 -6.06
N ALA A 49 -4.26 -11.62 -6.76
CA ALA A 49 -4.27 -11.39 -8.21
C ALA A 49 -4.13 -12.72 -8.97
N ALA A 50 -4.80 -13.76 -8.49
CA ALA A 50 -4.91 -15.04 -9.19
C ALA A 50 -5.98 -14.92 -10.28
N GLY A 51 -5.54 -14.55 -11.50
CA GLY A 51 -6.38 -14.43 -12.69
C GLY A 51 -6.73 -13.00 -13.08
N ASN A 52 -7.52 -12.86 -14.16
CA ASN A 52 -8.03 -11.59 -14.70
C ASN A 52 -9.16 -10.99 -13.85
N SER A 53 -9.13 -11.18 -12.54
CA SER A 53 -10.14 -10.59 -11.66
C SER A 53 -9.81 -9.11 -11.47
N ASP A 54 -10.57 -8.25 -12.15
CA ASP A 54 -10.57 -6.79 -11.94
C ASP A 54 -11.08 -6.38 -10.55
N VAL A 55 -11.62 -7.34 -9.78
CA VAL A 55 -12.19 -7.14 -8.46
C VAL A 55 -11.11 -7.33 -7.40
N LEU A 56 -10.85 -6.28 -6.63
CA LEU A 56 -9.92 -6.24 -5.50
C LEU A 56 -10.72 -6.13 -4.19
N PRO A 57 -11.31 -7.23 -3.69
CA PRO A 57 -12.19 -7.18 -2.51
C PRO A 57 -11.49 -6.65 -1.24
N GLY A 58 -10.19 -6.91 -1.08
CA GLY A 58 -9.37 -6.39 0.01
C GLY A 58 -9.16 -4.87 -0.09
N TRP A 59 -8.98 -4.35 -1.29
CA TRP A 59 -8.91 -2.93 -1.57
C TRP A 59 -10.25 -2.23 -1.29
N GLU A 60 -11.36 -2.79 -1.77
CA GLU A 60 -12.70 -2.27 -1.49
C GLU A 60 -13.02 -2.27 0.00
N TYR A 61 -12.64 -3.33 0.71
CA TYR A 61 -12.79 -3.40 2.16
C TYR A 61 -12.01 -2.28 2.86
N PHE A 62 -10.76 -2.05 2.47
CA PHE A 62 -9.96 -0.94 2.97
C PHE A 62 -10.67 0.41 2.72
N LEU A 63 -11.13 0.69 1.50
CA LEU A 63 -11.80 1.96 1.19
C LEU A 63 -13.08 2.20 2.00
N LYS A 64 -13.82 1.13 2.35
CA LYS A 64 -15.03 1.21 3.18
C LYS A 64 -14.69 1.40 4.67
N THR A 65 -13.64 0.75 5.16
CA THR A 65 -13.31 0.73 6.60
C THR A 65 -12.39 1.88 7.01
N ALA A 66 -11.51 2.35 6.14
CA ALA A 66 -10.53 3.39 6.43
C ALA A 66 -11.18 4.70 6.97
N PRO A 67 -12.27 5.22 6.38
CA PRO A 67 -12.93 6.42 6.92
C PRO A 67 -13.55 6.18 8.30
N LEU A 68 -14.17 5.01 8.51
CA LEU A 68 -14.84 4.65 9.77
C LEU A 68 -13.85 4.53 10.92
N GLN A 69 -12.65 4.02 10.64
CA GLN A 69 -11.58 3.88 11.62
C GLN A 69 -10.64 5.08 11.66
N GLN A 70 -10.89 6.12 10.85
CA GLN A 70 -10.06 7.31 10.71
C GLN A 70 -8.61 6.96 10.39
N VAL A 71 -8.40 6.03 9.47
CA VAL A 71 -7.05 5.65 9.02
C VAL A 71 -6.39 6.85 8.34
N GLU A 72 -5.16 7.14 8.74
CA GLU A 72 -4.33 8.23 8.24
C GLU A 72 -3.12 7.70 7.46
N VAL A 73 -2.77 6.43 7.65
CA VAL A 73 -1.59 5.80 7.04
C VAL A 73 -1.96 4.48 6.38
N LEU A 74 -1.55 4.30 5.12
CA LEU A 74 -1.59 3.02 4.42
C LEU A 74 -0.16 2.48 4.28
N LEU A 75 0.07 1.26 4.76
CA LEU A 75 1.33 0.55 4.64
C LEU A 75 1.23 -0.48 3.52
N VAL A 76 2.14 -0.37 2.55
CA VAL A 76 2.28 -1.32 1.43
C VAL A 76 3.73 -1.72 1.29
N HIS A 77 4.00 -2.93 0.80
CA HIS A 77 5.39 -3.36 0.59
C HIS A 77 6.11 -2.49 -0.45
N ASN A 78 5.46 -2.16 -1.56
CA ASN A 78 5.95 -1.25 -2.61
C ASN A 78 4.78 -0.70 -3.45
N LEU A 79 5.06 0.25 -4.35
CA LEU A 79 4.03 0.86 -5.20
C LEU A 79 3.24 -0.16 -6.06
N SER A 80 3.89 -1.24 -6.52
CA SER A 80 3.26 -2.26 -7.37
C SER A 80 2.15 -3.05 -6.66
N GLN A 81 2.12 -3.01 -5.33
CA GLN A 81 1.03 -3.58 -4.52
C GLN A 81 -0.29 -2.84 -4.76
N ILE A 82 -0.23 -1.53 -5.02
CA ILE A 82 -1.42 -0.72 -5.31
C ILE A 82 -1.93 -1.05 -6.72
N HIS A 83 -1.04 -0.96 -7.72
CA HIS A 83 -1.38 -1.27 -9.11
C HIS A 83 -0.11 -1.63 -9.91
N ARG A 84 -0.24 -2.55 -10.88
CA ARG A 84 0.90 -2.99 -11.73
C ARG A 84 1.37 -1.86 -12.66
N ASP A 85 0.43 -1.16 -13.28
CA ASP A 85 0.73 0.08 -14.03
C ASP A 85 1.12 1.22 -13.07
N THR A 86 2.27 1.83 -13.33
CA THR A 86 2.83 2.88 -12.47
C THR A 86 2.01 4.16 -12.52
N CYS A 87 1.48 4.55 -13.68
CA CYS A 87 0.67 5.75 -13.83
C CYS A 87 -0.65 5.63 -13.05
N GLN A 88 -1.29 4.45 -13.09
CA GLN A 88 -2.46 4.11 -12.29
C GLN A 88 -2.13 4.10 -10.79
N ALA A 89 -1.02 3.48 -10.38
CA ALA A 89 -0.61 3.48 -8.97
C ALA A 89 -0.37 4.90 -8.43
N LEU A 90 0.22 5.79 -9.23
CA LEU A 90 0.42 7.19 -8.87
C LEU A 90 -0.90 7.97 -8.80
N ARG A 91 -1.86 7.70 -9.70
CA ARG A 91 -3.21 8.28 -9.62
C ARG A 91 -3.92 7.86 -8.33
N ILE A 92 -3.83 6.59 -7.96
CA ILE A 92 -4.41 6.08 -6.70
C ILE A 92 -3.70 6.72 -5.49
N LEU A 93 -2.37 6.83 -5.53
CA LEU A 93 -1.58 7.49 -4.47
C LEU A 93 -1.98 8.96 -4.29
N GLU A 94 -2.27 9.68 -5.38
CA GLU A 94 -2.77 11.05 -5.33
C GLU A 94 -4.17 11.11 -4.70
N GLN A 95 -5.07 10.20 -5.07
CA GLN A 95 -6.41 10.11 -4.49
C GLN A 95 -6.38 9.86 -2.98
N LEU A 96 -5.55 8.91 -2.52
CA LEU A 96 -5.40 8.62 -1.09
C LEU A 96 -4.88 9.83 -0.30
N GLN A 97 -3.91 10.57 -0.85
CA GLN A 97 -3.42 11.79 -0.21
C GLN A 97 -4.51 12.86 -0.10
N LYS A 98 -5.38 13.01 -1.12
CA LYS A 98 -6.54 13.91 -1.06
C LYS A 98 -7.56 13.48 0.00
N MET A 99 -7.64 12.19 0.30
CA MET A 99 -8.45 11.64 1.40
C MET A 99 -7.78 11.79 2.78
N GLY A 100 -6.59 12.38 2.87
CA GLY A 100 -5.81 12.51 4.11
C GLY A 100 -5.02 11.26 4.49
N ILE A 101 -4.92 10.27 3.58
CA ILE A 101 -4.21 9.01 3.82
C ILE A 101 -2.81 9.09 3.20
N ALA A 102 -1.78 9.06 4.04
CA ALA A 102 -0.39 8.98 3.61
C ALA A 102 -0.01 7.52 3.35
N VAL A 103 0.69 7.24 2.24
CA VAL A 103 1.15 5.88 1.93
C VAL A 103 2.63 5.75 2.27
N TYR A 104 3.01 4.68 2.95
CA TYR A 104 4.39 4.34 3.28
C TYR A 104 4.74 2.93 2.81
N SER A 105 6.02 2.76 2.48
CA SER A 105 6.65 1.47 2.25
C SER A 105 7.90 1.33 3.12
N PRO A 106 8.16 0.15 3.71
CA PRO A 106 9.43 -0.11 4.39
C PRO A 106 10.66 0.07 3.50
N LEU A 107 10.49 -0.04 2.17
CA LEU A 107 11.58 0.07 1.18
C LEU A 107 11.83 1.50 0.72
N GLU A 108 10.79 2.33 0.67
CA GLU A 108 10.81 3.66 0.05
C GLU A 108 10.50 4.80 1.04
N GLY A 109 10.11 4.48 2.28
CA GLY A 109 9.59 5.45 3.25
C GLY A 109 8.23 6.01 2.82
N LYS A 110 7.98 7.29 3.06
CA LYS A 110 6.75 7.97 2.63
C LYS A 110 6.71 8.06 1.11
N LEU A 111 5.76 7.38 0.47
CA LEU A 111 5.56 7.47 -0.97
C LEU A 111 5.00 8.86 -1.31
N LYS A 112 5.72 9.56 -2.19
CA LYS A 112 5.31 10.89 -2.66
C LYS A 112 4.90 10.81 -4.12
N PHE A 113 3.84 11.54 -4.45
CA PHE A 113 3.59 11.91 -5.83
C PHE A 113 4.68 12.90 -6.26
N GLY A 114 5.38 12.60 -7.35
CA GLY A 114 6.41 13.49 -7.88
C GLY A 114 6.56 13.25 -9.37
N PHE A 115 6.30 14.29 -10.16
CA PHE A 115 6.49 14.28 -11.61
C PHE A 115 7.88 13.75 -12.02
N GLN A 116 8.92 14.05 -11.22
CA GLN A 116 10.29 13.55 -11.43
C GLN A 116 10.39 12.01 -11.55
N ARG A 117 9.50 11.25 -10.91
CA ARG A 117 9.47 9.78 -10.95
C ARG A 117 8.85 9.23 -12.24
N ILE A 118 8.03 10.03 -12.92
CA ILE A 118 7.47 9.71 -14.23
C ILE A 118 8.51 9.98 -15.32
N ILE A 119 9.28 11.07 -15.18
CA ILE A 119 10.29 11.45 -16.19
C ILE A 119 11.52 10.52 -16.14
N GLY A 120 12.03 10.20 -14.96
CA GLY A 120 13.21 9.32 -14.82
C GLY A 120 13.02 7.87 -15.30
N ARG A 121 11.79 7.44 -15.61
CA ARG A 121 11.48 6.10 -16.14
C ARG A 121 11.24 6.08 -17.65
N MET A 122 11.01 7.24 -18.28
CA MET A 122 10.91 7.37 -19.74
C MET A 122 12.29 7.54 -20.39
N GLU A 123 13.30 7.98 -19.64
CA GLU A 123 14.70 8.13 -20.09
C GLU A 123 15.47 6.79 -20.17
N GLY A 124 14.78 5.66 -19.91
CA GLY A 124 15.36 4.30 -19.93
C GLY A 124 15.12 3.51 -21.22
N ILE A 125 14.76 4.18 -22.31
CA ILE A 125 14.72 3.59 -23.65
C ILE A 125 15.90 4.18 -24.44
N GLN A 126 17.05 3.52 -24.34
CA GLN A 126 18.14 3.62 -25.30
C GLN A 126 18.36 2.24 -25.90
#